data_AF-A0ABC8JQG7-F1
#
_entry.id   AF-A0ABC8JQG7-F1
#
_cell.length_a   1.000
_cell.length_b   1.000
_cell.length_c   1.000
_cell.angle_alpha   90.00
_cell.angle_beta   90.00
_cell.angle_gamma   90.00
#
_symmetry.space_group_name_H-M   'P 1'
#
loop_
_entity.id
_entity.type
_entity.pdbx_description
1 polymer ?
#
loop_
_entity_poly.entity_id
_entity_poly.type
_entity_poly.pdbx_seq_one_letter_code
_entity_poly.pdbx_strand_id
1 'polypeptide(L)' 'MWNVGSGYDLFDRKEGIVRIFRWGFPGKSRRIFLRFLIKDIQSIRIEVKEGVSARRVLYMEIR' A
#
# COMPACT_ATOMS: atom_id res chain seq x y z
N MET A 1 9.70 -16.61 -11.37
CA MET A 1 8.35 -16.13 -11.74
C MET A 1 8.30 -14.60 -11.59
N TRP A 2 7.53 -13.88 -12.39
CA TRP A 2 7.59 -12.41 -12.50
C TRP A 2 7.12 -11.61 -11.28
N ASN A 3 6.95 -12.19 -10.08
CA ASN A 3 6.64 -11.49 -8.82
C ASN A 3 5.64 -10.31 -8.95
N VAL A 4 4.60 -10.46 -9.76
CA VAL A 4 3.62 -9.40 -10.01
C VAL A 4 2.82 -9.17 -8.73
N GLY A 5 2.62 -7.92 -8.36
CA GLY A 5 1.99 -7.49 -7.12
C GLY A 5 2.92 -7.48 -5.90
N SER A 6 4.13 -8.03 -5.97
CA SER A 6 5.04 -8.02 -4.82
C SER A 6 5.63 -6.62 -4.59
N GLY A 7 6.04 -6.35 -3.34
CA GLY A 7 6.62 -5.07 -2.96
C GLY A 7 6.52 -4.82 -1.47
N TYR A 8 6.54 -3.56 -1.07
CA TYR A 8 6.51 -3.16 0.34
C TYR A 8 5.76 -1.85 0.54
N ASP A 9 5.31 -1.64 1.77
CA ASP A 9 4.73 -0.39 2.26
C ASP A 9 5.67 0.16 3.34
N LEU A 10 6.13 1.39 3.16
CA LEU A 10 6.99 2.07 4.10
C LEU A 10 6.26 3.27 4.69
N PHE A 11 6.19 3.31 6.02
CA PHE A 11 5.64 4.41 6.80
C PHE A 11 6.76 5.04 7.61
N ASP A 12 7.35 6.11 7.08
CA ASP A 12 8.42 6.84 7.75
C ASP A 12 7.85 8.04 8.50
N ARG A 13 7.67 7.88 9.82
CA ARG A 13 7.16 8.94 10.70
C ARG A 13 8.17 10.05 10.95
N LYS A 14 9.47 9.79 10.79
CA LYS A 14 10.52 10.81 10.98
C LYS A 14 10.52 11.76 9.78
N GLU A 15 10.50 11.20 8.58
CA GLU A 15 10.46 11.96 7.33
C GLU A 15 9.05 12.42 6.95
N GLY A 16 8.01 11.93 7.64
CA GLY A 16 6.62 12.30 7.39
C GLY A 16 6.08 11.77 6.06
N ILE A 17 6.60 10.64 5.56
CA ILE A 17 6.24 10.10 4.23
C ILE A 17 5.72 8.67 4.28
N VAL A 18 4.79 8.36 3.38
CA VAL A 18 4.38 7.00 3.04
C VAL A 18 4.83 6.67 1.64
N ARG A 19 5.41 5.48 1.45
CA ARG A 19 5.79 4.95 0.13
C ARG A 19 5.15 3.59 -0.09
N ILE A 20 4.49 3.44 -1.23
CA ILE A 20 3.94 2.17 -1.70
C ILE A 20 4.71 1.78 -2.95
N PHE A 21 5.41 0.65 -2.87
CA PHE A 21 6.14 0.09 -4.00
C PHE A 21 5.50 -1.23 -4.41
N ARG A 22 5.27 -1.42 -5.71
CA ARG A 22 4.78 -2.68 -6.28
C ARG A 22 5.46 -2.99 -7.61
N TRP A 23 5.68 -4.27 -7.87
CA TRP A 23 6.01 -4.77 -9.21
C TRP A 23 4.74 -5.04 -10.00
N GLY A 24 4.54 -4.34 -11.10
CA GLY A 24 3.48 -4.60 -12.07
C GLY A 24 3.81 -5.78 -13.00
N PHE A 25 3.09 -5.85 -14.11
CA PHE A 25 3.33 -6.84 -15.16
C PHE A 25 4.63 -6.56 -15.95
N PRO A 26 5.26 -7.59 -16.55
CA PRO A 26 6.47 -7.45 -17.37
C PRO A 26 6.38 -6.30 -18.38
N GLY A 27 7.42 -5.46 -18.43
CA GLY A 27 7.49 -4.30 -19.32
C GLY A 27 8.40 -3.20 -18.78
N LYS A 28 8.63 -2.15 -19.59
CA LYS A 28 9.49 -1.01 -19.22
C LYS A 28 8.97 -0.24 -17.99
N SER A 29 7.65 -0.16 -17.83
CA SER A 29 6.99 0.57 -16.74
C SER A 29 6.48 -0.34 -15.64
N ARG A 30 7.17 -1.48 -15.42
CA ARG A 30 6.76 -2.46 -14.41
C ARG A 30 6.83 -1.90 -12.99
N ARG A 31 7.63 -0.88 -12.72
CA ARG A 31 7.77 -0.31 -11.38
C ARG A 31 6.64 0.66 -11.07
N ILE A 32 5.81 0.31 -10.10
CA ILE A 32 4.81 1.22 -9.52
C ILE A 32 5.39 1.76 -8.21
N PHE A 33 5.53 3.09 -8.12
CA PHE A 33 6.09 3.76 -6.95
C PHE A 33 5.25 5.00 -6.62
N LEU A 34 4.55 4.95 -5.50
CA LEU A 34 3.69 6.03 -5.02
C LEU A 34 4.29 6.61 -3.74
N ARG A 35 4.24 7.93 -3.60
CA ARG A 35 4.71 8.66 -2.42
C ARG A 35 3.66 9.67 -1.99
N PHE A 36 3.38 9.69 -0.69
CA PHE A 36 2.43 10.59 -0.04
C PHE A 36 3.08 11.24 1.18
N LEU A 37 2.63 12.44 1.55
CA LEU A 37 2.96 13.01 2.85
C LEU A 37 1.94 12.48 3.87
N ILE A 38 2.40 12.08 5.06
CA ILE A 38 1.53 11.53 6.11
C ILE A 38 0.42 12.51 6.48
N LYS A 39 0.72 13.81 6.52
CA LYS A 39 -0.25 14.88 6.83
C LYS A 39 -1.41 14.99 5.83
N ASP A 40 -1.24 14.48 4.61
CA ASP A 40 -2.25 14.53 3.56
C ASP A 40 -3.09 13.24 3.53
N ILE A 41 -2.76 12.24 4.37
CA ILE A 41 -3.47 10.97 4.46
C ILE A 41 -4.52 11.06 5.56
N GLN A 42 -5.79 11.00 5.18
CA GLN A 42 -6.90 11.03 6.14
C GLN A 42 -7.02 9.73 6.94
N SER A 43 -6.91 8.58 6.27
CA SER A 43 -7.03 7.27 6.92
C SER A 43 -6.38 6.17 6.08
N ILE A 44 -6.02 5.07 6.73
CA ILE A 44 -5.59 3.84 6.09
C ILE A 44 -6.61 2.75 6.37
N ARG A 45 -7.11 2.12 5.32
CA ARG A 45 -8.02 0.97 5.38
C ARG A 45 -7.29 -0.28 4.92
N ILE A 46 -7.19 -1.26 5.80
CA ILE A 46 -6.70 -2.60 5.48
C ILE A 46 -7.91 -3.52 5.40
N GLU A 47 -8.09 -4.17 4.27
CA GLU A 47 -9.18 -5.10 4.06
C GLU A 47 -8.64 -6.49 3.77
N VAL A 48 -9.02 -7.44 4.64
CA VAL A 48 -8.73 -8.85 4.45
C VAL A 48 -10.01 -9.50 3.93
N LYS A 49 -9.96 -9.99 2.69
CA LYS A 49 -11.01 -10.81 2.09
C LYS A 49 -10.63 -12.28 2.25
N GLU A 50 -11.26 -12.96 3.20
CA GLU A 50 -11.16 -14.41 3.37
C GLU A 50 -12.35 -15.07 2.63
N GLY A 51 -12.07 -15.73 1.51
CA GLY A 51 -13.05 -16.54 0.78
C GLY A 51 -14.30 -15.78 0.29
N VAL A 52 -15.45 -16.46 0.32
CA VAL A 52 -16.70 -15.99 -0.31
C VAL A 52 -17.45 -14.96 0.54
N SER A 53 -17.25 -14.88 1.86
CA SER A 53 -18.07 -14.00 2.71
C SER A 53 -17.39 -13.39 3.96
N ALA A 54 -16.12 -13.68 4.26
CA ALA A 54 -15.47 -13.06 5.42
C ALA A 54 -14.67 -11.82 4.99
N ARG A 55 -15.25 -10.64 5.22
CA ARG A 55 -14.60 -9.33 5.01
C ARG A 55 -14.24 -8.74 6.37
N ARG A 56 -12.97 -8.81 6.75
CA ARG A 56 -12.45 -8.10 7.94
C ARG A 56 -11.82 -6.80 7.48
N VAL A 57 -12.24 -5.68 8.07
CA VAL A 57 -11.71 -4.36 7.74
C VAL A 57 -11.11 -3.75 8.99
N LEU A 58 -9.84 -3.36 8.90
CA LEU A 58 -9.16 -2.56 9.91
C LEU A 58 -9.01 -1.13 9.37
N TYR A 59 -9.41 -0.16 10.17
CA TYR A 59 -9.21 1.26 9.90
C TYR A 59 -8.22 1.82 10.90
N MET A 60 -7.26 2.58 10.38
CA MET A 60 -6.35 3.38 11.18
C MET A 60 -6.50 4.83 10.74
N GLU A 61 -6.97 5.67 11.66
CA GLU A 61 -7.00 7.12 11.46
C GLU A 61 -5.59 7.67 11.74
N ILE A 62 -5.08 8.49 10.81
CA ILE A 62 -3.82 9.20 10.99
C ILE A 62 -4.21 10.61 11.41
N ARG A 63 -3.98 10.95 12.68
CA ARG A 63 -4.29 12.25 13.26
C ARG A 63 -3.12 13.21 13.18
#